data_AF-A0A267DL88-F1
#
_entry.id   AF-A0A267DL88-F1
#
_cell.length_a   1.000
_cell.length_b   1.000
_cell.length_c   1.000
_cell.angle_alpha   90.00
_cell.angle_beta   90.00
_cell.angle_gamma   90.00
#
_symmetry.space_group_name_H-M   'P 1'
#
loop_
_entity.id
_entity.type
_entity.pdbx_description
1 polymer ?
#
loop_
_entity_poly.entity_id
_entity_poly.type
_entity_poly.pdbx_seq_one_letter_code
_entity_poly.pdbx_strand_id
1 'polypeptide(L)'
;MNFSLLVAAALLAALTGSSADRNLQRGKRQDHKMCLPGHQLSEDSDRMCEPCSAGTHREIAVNSKCQKCPPGSYSRAGAAACSKCWPGSFAASSGSASCQKCAKGSIAATDGLSSCTPCPAGSFVRFSGSPACVKCPAGTSSKAGAEECSKCQPGHFSPPGAAACKPCPAGRISTAGASACHRCPAGSFSVAGASACHRCPAGKFSARGASICTRCPAGSFSAMGASACTRCPAGSFSAMGASACTLCPAGQFASSEGSKQCKACPPGTFSDAAGAAECQKCDRDFALAIKSGMTKCDLCPNGGAALRDNRCYRKLKVSCLVSWPDCERTIDNDVYSYGQALHKKFSKPSTPVHETYFHYKFDAPVNLRGFAVWGKYGCCLKSSRVLQIAVIRKHETLCFFDRNYNVGKLGYYAVNDKCKYDSVKGLKIIHRTNYPTITVAEVAFYVY
;
A
#
# COMPACT_ATOMS: atom_id res chain seq x y z
N MET A 1 -20.28 -57.49 43.20
CA MET A 1 -20.37 -58.86 42.67
C MET A 1 -19.00 -59.51 42.79
N ASN A 2 -18.94 -60.49 43.69
CA ASN A 2 -18.02 -61.62 43.81
C ASN A 2 -16.53 -61.38 44.13
N PHE A 3 -16.32 -61.28 45.45
CA PHE A 3 -15.30 -62.01 46.20
C PHE A 3 -15.35 -63.53 45.97
N SER A 4 -14.24 -64.20 46.29
CA SER A 4 -14.09 -65.65 46.58
C SER A 4 -13.79 -66.56 45.39
N LEU A 5 -12.49 -66.79 45.14
CA LEU A 5 -11.89 -68.11 44.83
C LEU A 5 -10.40 -67.91 44.55
N LEU A 6 -9.53 -68.62 45.30
CA LEU A 6 -8.07 -68.80 45.18
C LEU A 6 -7.23 -68.44 46.42
N VAL A 7 -7.83 -68.48 47.62
CA VAL A 7 -7.08 -68.69 48.88
C VAL A 7 -7.47 -70.04 49.46
N ALA A 8 -7.06 -71.13 48.80
CA ALA A 8 -7.21 -72.52 49.30
C ALA A 8 -6.39 -73.51 48.45
N ALA A 9 -5.06 -73.35 48.33
CA ALA A 9 -4.22 -74.37 47.67
C ALA A 9 -2.72 -74.34 48.04
N ALA A 10 -2.32 -73.81 49.21
CA ALA A 10 -0.90 -73.77 49.59
C ALA A 10 -0.62 -74.11 51.06
N LEU A 11 -1.49 -74.92 51.68
CA LEU A 11 -1.41 -75.29 53.10
C LEU A 11 -1.32 -76.81 53.35
N LEU A 12 -0.85 -77.60 52.39
CA LEU A 12 -0.85 -79.07 52.46
C LEU A 12 0.43 -79.75 51.91
N ALA A 13 1.60 -79.13 52.12
CA ALA A 13 2.89 -79.77 51.79
C ALA A 13 3.86 -79.78 52.99
N ALA A 14 3.31 -79.97 54.19
CA ALA A 14 4.06 -80.43 55.34
C ALA A 14 3.48 -81.79 55.76
N LEU A 15 4.38 -82.73 56.06
CA LEU A 15 4.15 -84.03 56.73
C LEU A 15 3.80 -85.22 55.82
N THR A 16 4.82 -85.90 55.28
CA THR A 16 5.02 -87.36 55.38
C THR A 16 6.34 -87.75 54.70
N GLY A 17 7.21 -88.48 55.41
CA GLY A 17 8.43 -89.06 54.85
C GLY A 17 9.55 -89.24 55.88
N SER A 18 9.46 -90.30 56.66
CA SER A 18 10.37 -90.65 57.76
C SER A 18 11.61 -91.43 57.31
N SER A 19 12.75 -91.10 57.92
CA SER A 19 13.84 -91.94 58.48
C SER A 19 14.61 -93.01 57.68
N ALA A 20 15.90 -93.04 58.04
CA ALA A 20 16.97 -94.05 57.88
C ALA A 20 17.92 -93.80 56.69
N ASP A 21 19.26 -93.76 56.83
CA ASP A 21 20.09 -94.48 57.79
C ASP A 21 21.47 -93.80 58.04
N ARG A 22 21.92 -93.93 59.29
CA ARG A 22 23.28 -94.09 59.86
C ARG A 22 24.51 -93.30 59.37
N ASN A 23 24.99 -92.51 60.34
CA ASN A 23 26.30 -92.57 61.05
C ASN A 23 27.64 -92.21 60.37
N LEU A 24 28.47 -91.56 61.21
CA LEU A 24 29.91 -91.29 61.12
C LEU A 24 30.31 -90.22 60.07
N GLN A 25 30.88 -89.06 60.44
CA GLN A 25 31.96 -88.88 61.40
C GLN A 25 31.95 -87.50 62.09
N ARG A 26 32.22 -87.54 63.41
CA ARG A 26 32.97 -86.53 64.15
C ARG A 26 34.34 -86.33 63.49
N GLY A 27 34.76 -85.08 63.29
CA GLY A 27 36.18 -84.76 63.16
C GLY A 27 36.52 -83.87 61.96
N LYS A 28 36.43 -82.55 62.20
CA LYS A 28 37.37 -81.49 61.82
C LYS A 28 36.58 -80.21 61.65
N ARG A 29 36.52 -79.43 62.74
CA ARG A 29 36.36 -77.98 62.64
C ARG A 29 37.60 -77.48 61.92
N GLN A 30 37.59 -77.49 60.59
CA GLN A 30 38.53 -76.70 59.82
C GLN A 30 38.18 -75.24 60.14
N ASP A 31 39.05 -74.59 60.90
CA ASP A 31 39.04 -73.13 61.12
C ASP A 31 39.11 -72.42 59.76
N HIS A 32 37.96 -72.30 59.10
CA HIS A 32 37.79 -71.34 58.03
C HIS A 32 37.68 -69.98 58.72
N LYS A 33 38.80 -69.25 58.81
CA LYS A 33 38.85 -67.81 59.14
C LYS A 33 38.08 -67.03 58.06
N MET A 34 36.77 -67.16 58.02
CA MET A 34 35.92 -66.55 57.00
C MET A 34 34.82 -65.73 57.66
N CYS A 35 35.02 -64.42 57.66
CA CYS A 35 33.96 -63.47 58.00
C CYS A 35 32.88 -63.49 56.92
N LEU A 36 31.62 -63.32 57.34
CA LEU A 36 30.45 -63.18 56.48
C LEU A 36 30.65 -62.04 55.45
N PRO A 37 29.92 -62.04 54.32
CA PRO A 37 29.98 -60.93 53.37
C PRO A 37 29.71 -59.59 54.07
N GLY A 38 30.45 -58.56 53.67
CA GLY A 38 30.40 -57.23 54.28
C GLY A 38 31.12 -57.07 55.62
N HIS A 39 31.86 -58.09 56.08
CA HIS A 39 32.67 -58.03 57.31
C HIS A 39 34.12 -58.47 57.06
N GLN A 40 35.10 -57.78 57.64
CA GLN A 40 36.54 -58.11 57.57
C GLN A 40 37.11 -58.51 58.94
N LEU A 41 38.26 -59.20 58.96
CA LEU A 41 38.97 -59.50 60.20
C LEU A 41 39.53 -58.20 60.81
N SER A 42 39.29 -58.00 62.10
CA SER A 42 39.82 -56.87 62.86
C SER A 42 41.36 -56.90 62.88
N GLU A 43 42.01 -55.76 62.64
CA GLU A 43 43.48 -55.66 62.69
C GLU A 43 44.02 -55.81 64.13
N ASP A 44 43.17 -55.60 65.14
CA ASP A 44 43.49 -55.69 66.56
C ASP A 44 43.15 -57.05 67.19
N SER A 45 42.40 -57.92 66.52
CA SER A 45 42.02 -59.23 67.04
C SER A 45 41.67 -60.25 65.94
N ASP A 46 42.55 -61.23 65.80
CA ASP A 46 42.60 -62.26 64.74
C ASP A 46 41.41 -63.26 64.73
N ARG A 47 40.39 -63.01 65.56
CA ARG A 47 39.16 -63.81 65.75
C ARG A 47 37.87 -62.98 65.76
N MET A 48 37.92 -61.67 65.49
CA MET A 48 36.73 -60.81 65.48
C MET A 48 36.46 -60.25 64.07
N CYS A 49 35.21 -60.37 63.62
CA CYS A 49 34.77 -59.85 62.33
C CYS A 49 34.06 -58.51 62.52
N GLU A 50 34.59 -57.45 61.94
CA GLU A 50 34.00 -56.10 61.99
C GLU A 50 33.29 -55.79 60.67
N PRO A 51 32.13 -55.11 60.71
CA PRO A 51 31.45 -54.68 59.50
C PRO A 51 32.30 -53.68 58.72
N CYS A 52 32.34 -53.82 57.41
CA CYS A 52 32.93 -52.83 56.51
C CYS A 52 32.30 -51.45 56.77
N SER A 53 33.13 -50.40 56.89
CA SER A 53 32.64 -49.03 57.06
C SER A 53 31.83 -48.58 55.85
N ALA A 54 30.93 -47.60 56.03
CA ALA A 54 30.16 -47.06 54.90
C ALA A 54 31.08 -46.62 53.75
N GLY A 55 30.66 -46.90 52.52
CA GLY A 55 31.47 -46.70 51.32
C GLY A 55 32.44 -47.84 51.00
N THR A 56 32.55 -48.87 51.84
CA THR A 56 33.34 -50.07 51.54
C THR A 56 32.47 -51.32 51.46
N HIS A 57 32.93 -52.35 50.76
CA HIS A 57 32.25 -53.64 50.63
C HIS A 57 33.23 -54.80 50.70
N ARG A 58 32.71 -56.00 51.01
CA ARG A 58 33.47 -57.24 50.95
C ARG A 58 32.60 -58.40 50.49
N GLU A 59 32.98 -59.00 49.38
CA GLU A 59 32.32 -60.17 48.81
C GLU A 59 33.27 -61.38 48.94
N ILE A 60 32.79 -62.48 49.54
CA ILE A 60 33.63 -63.64 49.91
C ILE A 60 34.32 -64.26 48.68
N ALA A 61 33.70 -64.17 47.50
CA ALA A 61 34.23 -64.72 46.25
C ALA A 61 35.18 -63.78 45.48
N VAL A 62 35.36 -62.53 45.95
CA VAL A 62 36.04 -61.47 45.17
C VAL A 62 37.18 -60.79 45.95
N ASN A 63 36.99 -60.48 47.24
CA ASN A 63 37.92 -59.61 48.00
C ASN A 63 38.22 -60.11 49.43
N SER A 64 39.51 -60.10 49.83
CA SER A 64 39.95 -60.57 51.15
C SER A 64 39.80 -59.53 52.27
N LYS A 65 39.85 -58.22 51.95
CA LYS A 65 39.66 -57.07 52.87
C LYS A 65 38.54 -56.15 52.36
N CYS A 66 38.00 -55.25 53.20
CA CYS A 66 37.01 -54.27 52.76
C CYS A 66 37.62 -53.34 51.69
N GLN A 67 36.98 -53.26 50.53
CA GLN A 67 37.40 -52.39 49.42
C GLN A 67 36.45 -51.21 49.26
N LYS A 68 37.00 -50.05 48.87
CA LYS A 68 36.21 -48.85 48.57
C LYS A 68 35.33 -49.10 47.36
N CYS A 69 34.06 -48.69 47.45
CA CYS A 69 33.19 -48.66 46.28
C CYS A 69 33.78 -47.77 45.19
N PRO A 70 33.76 -48.20 43.92
CA PRO A 70 34.23 -47.37 42.82
C PRO A 70 33.33 -46.13 42.65
N PRO A 71 33.82 -45.05 42.03
CA PRO A 71 33.00 -43.90 41.69
C PRO A 71 31.71 -44.30 40.96
N GLY A 72 30.62 -43.62 41.27
CA GLY A 72 29.27 -43.94 40.81
C GLY A 72 28.52 -44.98 41.63
N SER A 73 29.17 -45.60 42.62
CA SER A 73 28.54 -46.54 43.53
C SER A 73 28.71 -46.14 45.00
N TYR A 74 27.81 -46.62 45.85
CA TYR A 74 27.81 -46.36 47.29
C TYR A 74 27.50 -47.63 48.08
N SER A 75 27.85 -47.63 49.37
CA SER A 75 27.43 -48.69 50.28
C SER A 75 27.17 -48.16 51.69
N ARG A 76 26.21 -48.75 52.39
CA ARG A 76 26.02 -48.54 53.83
C ARG A 76 26.99 -49.43 54.61
N ALA A 77 27.18 -49.17 55.90
CA ALA A 77 28.02 -50.01 56.75
C ALA A 77 27.54 -51.48 56.72
N GLY A 78 28.48 -52.42 56.66
CA GLY A 78 28.22 -53.86 56.61
C GLY A 78 27.78 -54.41 55.24
N ALA A 79 27.92 -53.64 54.15
CA ALA A 79 27.47 -54.08 52.83
C ALA A 79 28.37 -55.15 52.18
N ALA A 80 27.75 -56.19 51.63
CA ALA A 80 28.44 -57.24 50.86
C ALA A 80 28.89 -56.76 49.47
N ALA A 81 28.14 -55.84 48.87
CA ALA A 81 28.39 -55.32 47.52
C ALA A 81 28.06 -53.81 47.44
N CYS A 82 28.64 -53.13 46.46
CA CYS A 82 28.31 -51.73 46.17
C CYS A 82 27.01 -51.62 45.38
N SER A 83 26.17 -50.65 45.76
CA SER A 83 24.97 -50.28 45.03
C SER A 83 25.26 -49.11 44.10
N LYS A 84 24.81 -49.18 42.85
CA LYS A 84 24.94 -48.05 41.92
C LYS A 84 24.05 -46.88 42.35
N CYS A 85 24.50 -45.67 42.07
CA CYS A 85 23.65 -44.48 42.21
C CYS A 85 22.48 -44.53 41.23
N TRP A 86 21.29 -44.19 41.70
CA TRP A 86 20.08 -44.16 40.87
C TRP A 86 20.09 -42.93 39.92
N PRO A 87 19.37 -42.98 38.79
CA PRO A 87 19.26 -41.83 37.89
C PRO A 87 18.89 -40.53 38.61
N GLY A 88 19.56 -39.44 38.25
CA GLY A 88 19.51 -38.16 38.94
C GLY A 88 20.50 -38.03 40.12
N SER A 89 21.27 -39.06 40.45
CA SER A 89 22.28 -39.01 41.51
C SER A 89 23.64 -39.56 41.07
N PHE A 90 24.71 -39.14 41.75
CA PHE A 90 26.09 -39.50 41.44
C PHE A 90 26.93 -39.70 42.70
N ALA A 91 28.08 -40.35 42.56
CA ALA A 91 29.10 -40.48 43.60
C ALA A 91 30.49 -40.21 42.99
N ALA A 92 31.06 -39.04 43.25
CA ALA A 92 32.32 -38.63 42.60
C ALA A 92 33.55 -39.35 43.14
N SER A 93 33.59 -39.61 44.44
CA SER A 93 34.72 -40.23 45.11
C SER A 93 34.57 -41.74 45.23
N SER A 94 35.69 -42.46 45.16
CA SER A 94 35.75 -43.84 45.62
C SER A 94 35.52 -43.88 47.13
N GLY A 95 34.75 -44.85 47.61
CA GLY A 95 34.39 -44.95 49.02
C GLY A 95 33.17 -44.12 49.45
N SER A 96 32.28 -43.76 48.52
CA SER A 96 31.11 -42.93 48.84
C SER A 96 30.09 -43.69 49.71
N ALA A 97 29.70 -43.11 50.84
CA ALA A 97 28.69 -43.69 51.73
C ALA A 97 27.23 -43.49 51.24
N SER A 98 27.01 -42.53 50.36
CA SER A 98 25.70 -42.20 49.79
C SER A 98 25.84 -41.51 48.42
N CYS A 99 24.75 -41.51 47.64
CA CYS A 99 24.69 -40.78 46.38
C CYS A 99 24.22 -39.33 46.59
N GLN A 100 24.90 -38.40 45.93
CA GLN A 100 24.53 -36.98 45.89
C GLN A 100 23.59 -36.73 44.72
N LYS A 101 22.53 -35.94 44.93
CA LYS A 101 21.62 -35.54 43.84
C LYS A 101 22.33 -34.55 42.92
N CYS A 102 22.08 -34.67 41.61
CA CYS A 102 22.53 -33.66 40.67
C CYS A 102 21.87 -32.30 40.98
N ALA A 103 22.66 -31.24 40.95
CA ALA A 103 22.16 -29.88 41.08
C ALA A 103 21.24 -29.52 39.92
N LYS A 104 20.40 -28.49 40.11
CA LYS A 104 19.60 -27.88 39.04
C LYS A 104 20.48 -27.53 37.82
N GLY A 105 19.92 -27.60 36.62
CA GLY A 105 20.66 -27.50 35.36
C GLY A 105 21.47 -28.73 34.93
N SER A 106 21.64 -29.76 35.77
CA SER A 106 22.42 -30.96 35.44
C SER A 106 21.66 -32.26 35.77
N ILE A 107 22.01 -33.34 35.06
CA ILE A 107 21.36 -34.65 35.19
C ILE A 107 22.39 -35.78 35.32
N ALA A 108 21.91 -36.91 35.82
CA ALA A 108 22.55 -38.21 35.71
C ALA A 108 21.55 -39.15 35.02
N ALA A 109 21.74 -39.37 33.72
CA ALA A 109 20.75 -40.05 32.86
C ALA A 109 20.62 -41.55 33.14
N THR A 110 21.72 -42.17 33.58
CA THR A 110 21.83 -43.61 33.83
C THR A 110 22.26 -43.87 35.27
N ASP A 111 22.14 -45.12 35.71
CA ASP A 111 22.67 -45.58 36.98
C ASP A 111 24.22 -45.55 36.99
N GLY A 112 24.80 -45.44 38.18
CA GLY A 112 26.24 -45.65 38.35
C GLY A 112 27.13 -44.48 37.89
N LEU A 113 26.60 -43.26 37.72
CA LEU A 113 27.39 -42.12 37.26
C LEU A 113 28.25 -41.51 38.37
N SER A 114 29.51 -41.18 38.03
CA SER A 114 30.46 -40.52 38.93
C SER A 114 30.39 -39.00 38.89
N SER A 115 29.66 -38.42 37.92
CA SER A 115 29.47 -36.97 37.80
C SER A 115 28.16 -36.65 37.08
N CYS A 116 27.59 -35.48 37.37
CA CYS A 116 26.43 -34.97 36.63
C CYS A 116 26.86 -34.28 35.34
N THR A 117 26.06 -34.44 34.29
CA THR A 117 26.23 -33.74 33.02
C THR A 117 25.26 -32.57 32.93
N PRO A 118 25.70 -31.36 32.57
CA PRO A 118 24.80 -30.24 32.37
C PRO A 118 23.86 -30.53 31.21
N CYS A 119 22.62 -30.04 31.30
CA CYS A 119 21.69 -30.17 30.19
C CYS A 119 22.21 -29.44 28.95
N PRO A 120 22.01 -30.00 27.74
CA PRO A 120 22.39 -29.33 26.51
C PRO A 120 21.57 -28.05 26.33
N ALA A 121 22.11 -27.10 25.55
CA ALA A 121 21.41 -25.86 25.24
C ALA A 121 20.03 -26.15 24.59
N GLY A 122 19.03 -25.35 24.95
CA GLY A 122 17.64 -25.56 24.58
C GLY A 122 16.89 -26.56 25.48
N SER A 123 17.52 -27.04 26.54
CA SER A 123 16.88 -27.82 27.60
C SER A 123 17.22 -27.26 28.99
N PHE A 124 16.42 -27.62 29.99
CA PHE A 124 16.58 -27.17 31.37
C PHE A 124 16.12 -28.23 32.37
N VAL A 125 16.58 -28.13 33.63
CA VAL A 125 15.96 -28.81 34.77
C VAL A 125 15.87 -27.87 35.96
N ARG A 126 14.67 -27.81 36.55
CA ARG A 126 14.38 -26.91 37.67
C ARG A 126 14.67 -27.53 39.04
N PHE A 127 14.62 -28.86 39.13
CA PHE A 127 14.72 -29.58 40.39
C PHE A 127 16.02 -30.39 40.48
N SER A 128 16.61 -30.43 41.67
CA SER A 128 17.75 -31.30 41.96
C SER A 128 17.35 -32.77 41.90
N GLY A 129 18.20 -33.62 41.38
CA GLY A 129 17.93 -35.05 41.28
C GLY A 129 17.09 -35.46 40.07
N SER A 130 16.90 -34.57 39.08
CA SER A 130 16.19 -34.93 37.85
C SER A 130 17.03 -35.89 37.00
N PRO A 131 16.46 -37.00 36.51
CA PRO A 131 17.18 -37.96 35.67
C PRO A 131 17.24 -37.54 34.20
N ALA A 132 16.43 -36.57 33.77
CA ALA A 132 16.31 -36.19 32.36
C ALA A 132 16.15 -34.68 32.17
N CYS A 133 16.65 -34.19 31.05
CA CYS A 133 16.50 -32.80 30.63
C CYS A 133 15.14 -32.55 29.97
N VAL A 134 14.51 -31.42 30.27
CA VAL A 134 13.25 -31.01 29.65
C VAL A 134 13.55 -29.97 28.57
N LYS A 135 13.03 -30.16 27.36
CA LYS A 135 13.19 -29.18 26.27
C LYS A 135 12.48 -27.88 26.62
N CYS A 136 13.09 -26.76 26.25
CA CYS A 136 12.43 -25.47 26.35
C CYS A 136 11.17 -25.42 25.49
N PRO A 137 10.04 -24.90 26.01
CA PRO A 137 8.84 -24.69 25.21
C PRO A 137 9.10 -23.67 24.10
N ALA A 138 8.28 -23.70 23.05
CA ALA A 138 8.38 -22.72 21.96
C ALA A 138 8.26 -21.28 22.49
N GLY A 139 8.99 -20.35 21.87
CA GLY A 139 9.09 -18.97 22.31
C GLY A 139 10.02 -18.74 23.51
N THR A 140 10.73 -19.78 23.97
CA THR A 140 11.79 -19.68 24.96
C THR A 140 13.09 -20.31 24.47
N SER A 141 14.21 -19.99 25.09
CA SER A 141 15.52 -20.58 24.81
C SER A 141 16.36 -20.69 26.07
N SER A 142 17.38 -21.55 26.04
CA SER A 142 18.31 -21.71 27.15
C SER A 142 19.72 -22.05 26.69
N LYS A 143 20.72 -21.61 27.45
CA LYS A 143 22.11 -22.07 27.29
C LYS A 143 22.28 -23.45 27.96
N ALA A 144 23.43 -24.10 27.75
CA ALA A 144 23.74 -25.34 28.44
C ALA A 144 23.77 -25.13 29.96
N GLY A 145 23.31 -26.12 30.73
CA GLY A 145 23.24 -26.05 32.18
C GLY A 145 22.12 -25.18 32.75
N ALA A 146 21.12 -24.80 31.95
CA ALA A 146 20.08 -23.89 32.39
C ALA A 146 19.10 -24.52 33.40
N GLU A 147 18.69 -23.71 34.36
CA GLU A 147 17.73 -24.07 35.40
C GLU A 147 16.29 -23.74 35.00
N GLU A 148 16.15 -22.80 34.06
CA GLU A 148 14.90 -22.35 33.47
C GLU A 148 15.13 -21.84 32.04
N CYS A 149 14.04 -21.75 31.26
CA CYS A 149 14.10 -21.18 29.92
C CYS A 149 13.75 -19.69 29.94
N SER A 150 14.50 -18.90 29.19
CA SER A 150 14.25 -17.46 29.04
C SER A 150 13.34 -17.20 27.84
N LYS A 151 12.34 -16.33 28.00
CA LYS A 151 11.47 -15.91 26.89
C LYS A 151 12.25 -15.16 25.84
N CYS A 152 11.89 -15.37 24.57
CA CYS A 152 12.41 -14.55 23.49
C CYS A 152 11.93 -13.10 23.63
N GLN A 153 12.85 -12.17 23.38
CA GLN A 153 12.53 -10.74 23.34
C GLN A 153 11.62 -10.43 22.15
N PRO A 154 10.85 -9.31 22.18
CA PRO A 154 10.10 -8.85 21.02
C PRO A 154 10.96 -8.78 19.76
N GLY A 155 10.38 -9.12 18.61
CA GLY A 155 11.09 -9.22 17.34
C GLY A 155 11.94 -10.48 17.17
N HIS A 156 11.95 -11.40 18.16
CA HIS A 156 12.58 -12.71 18.06
C HIS A 156 11.56 -13.84 18.28
N PHE A 157 11.89 -15.03 17.81
CA PHE A 157 11.09 -16.24 17.97
C PHE A 157 11.97 -17.46 18.19
N SER A 158 11.40 -18.53 18.73
CA SER A 158 12.08 -19.82 18.81
C SER A 158 11.13 -21.01 18.67
N PRO A 159 11.53 -22.08 17.94
CA PRO A 159 10.85 -23.36 18.02
C PRO A 159 11.13 -24.05 19.37
N PRO A 160 10.39 -25.12 19.72
CA PRO A 160 10.69 -25.94 20.90
C PRO A 160 12.13 -26.44 20.90
N GLY A 161 12.78 -26.43 22.06
CA GLY A 161 14.15 -26.94 22.24
C GLY A 161 15.24 -26.05 21.67
N ALA A 162 14.97 -24.76 21.43
CA ALA A 162 15.96 -23.86 20.85
C ALA A 162 17.04 -23.43 21.85
N ALA A 163 18.30 -23.54 21.44
CA ALA A 163 19.45 -23.02 22.18
C ALA A 163 19.50 -21.48 22.24
N ALA A 164 18.90 -20.80 21.26
CA ALA A 164 18.84 -19.35 21.19
C ALA A 164 17.60 -18.89 20.42
N CYS A 165 17.10 -17.70 20.78
CA CYS A 165 16.06 -17.01 20.02
C CYS A 165 16.63 -16.45 18.71
N LYS A 166 15.87 -16.57 17.63
CA LYS A 166 16.24 -16.06 16.31
C LYS A 166 15.46 -14.78 15.98
N PRO A 167 16.08 -13.76 15.37
CA PRO A 167 15.35 -12.57 14.96
C PRO A 167 14.32 -12.92 13.88
N CYS A 168 13.19 -12.22 13.90
CA CYS A 168 12.24 -12.30 12.81
C CYS A 168 12.86 -11.75 11.52
N PRO A 169 12.66 -12.43 10.37
CA PRO A 169 13.12 -11.89 9.09
C PRO A 169 12.38 -10.59 8.77
N ALA A 170 12.99 -9.74 7.94
CA ALA A 170 12.38 -8.48 7.52
C ALA A 170 10.98 -8.70 6.89
N GLY A 171 10.07 -7.76 7.13
CA GLY A 171 8.65 -7.87 6.80
C GLY A 171 7.82 -8.73 7.75
N ARG A 172 8.44 -9.25 8.83
CA ARG A 172 7.74 -9.92 9.92
C ARG A 172 8.11 -9.33 11.27
N ILE A 173 7.24 -9.55 12.25
CA ILE A 173 7.38 -9.10 13.64
C ILE A 173 6.95 -10.20 14.59
N SER A 174 7.32 -10.08 15.86
CA SER A 174 6.84 -10.94 16.93
C SER A 174 6.77 -10.20 18.25
N THR A 175 5.90 -10.66 19.14
CA THR A 175 5.83 -10.22 20.53
C THR A 175 6.79 -11.04 21.41
N ALA A 176 6.96 -10.63 22.67
CA ALA A 176 7.77 -11.39 23.62
C ALA A 176 7.22 -12.82 23.81
N GLY A 177 8.10 -13.82 23.80
CA GLY A 177 7.73 -15.22 23.97
C GLY A 177 7.05 -15.85 22.74
N ALA A 178 7.17 -15.25 21.55
CA ALA A 178 6.54 -15.80 20.35
C ALA A 178 7.26 -17.04 19.83
N SER A 179 6.48 -18.04 19.43
CA SER A 179 6.97 -19.26 18.77
C SER A 179 7.18 -19.09 17.26
N ALA A 180 6.63 -18.03 16.66
CA ALA A 180 6.72 -17.74 15.23
C ALA A 180 6.58 -16.23 14.95
N CYS A 181 6.99 -15.81 13.75
CA CYS A 181 6.88 -14.43 13.28
C CYS A 181 5.66 -14.21 12.39
N HIS A 182 4.95 -13.10 12.62
CA HIS A 182 3.78 -12.69 11.84
C HIS A 182 4.15 -11.65 10.79
N ARG A 183 3.56 -11.74 9.60
CA ARG A 183 3.81 -10.78 8.51
C ARG A 183 3.18 -9.43 8.83
N CYS A 184 3.88 -8.35 8.49
CA CYS A 184 3.28 -7.02 8.53
C CYS A 184 2.09 -6.91 7.58
N PRO A 185 1.03 -6.17 7.96
CA PRO A 185 -0.09 -5.89 7.07
C PRO A 185 0.39 -5.09 5.85
N ALA A 186 -0.41 -5.12 4.78
CA ALA A 186 -0.14 -4.26 3.61
C ALA A 186 -0.16 -2.78 4.02
N GLY A 187 0.66 -1.97 3.36
CA GLY A 187 0.89 -0.57 3.73
C GLY A 187 1.78 -0.36 4.96
N SER A 188 2.37 -1.43 5.49
CA SER A 188 3.42 -1.36 6.51
C SER A 188 4.64 -2.20 6.14
N PHE A 189 5.75 -1.94 6.80
CA PHE A 189 7.01 -2.66 6.63
C PHE A 189 7.69 -2.90 7.97
N SER A 190 8.64 -3.83 8.00
CA SER A 190 9.53 -4.01 9.16
C SER A 190 10.92 -4.46 8.71
N VAL A 191 11.94 -4.05 9.45
CA VAL A 191 13.30 -4.56 9.29
C VAL A 191 13.48 -5.86 10.07
N ALA A 192 14.57 -6.59 9.83
CA ALA A 192 14.85 -7.81 10.59
C ALA A 192 14.98 -7.51 12.09
N GLY A 193 14.40 -8.38 12.94
CA GLY A 193 14.39 -8.21 14.39
C GLY A 193 13.43 -7.14 14.93
N ALA A 194 12.60 -6.53 14.07
CA ALA A 194 11.62 -5.54 14.52
C ALA A 194 10.50 -6.17 15.35
N SER A 195 10.09 -5.47 16.41
CA SER A 195 8.98 -5.86 17.29
C SER A 195 7.62 -5.32 16.83
N ALA A 196 7.62 -4.33 15.93
CA ALA A 196 6.41 -3.68 15.42
C ALA A 196 6.54 -3.33 13.93
N CYS A 197 5.40 -3.23 13.25
CA CYS A 197 5.33 -2.82 11.86
C CYS A 197 5.24 -1.29 11.79
N HIS A 198 6.01 -0.69 10.90
CA HIS A 198 5.97 0.74 10.61
C HIS A 198 5.12 1.00 9.38
N ARG A 199 4.21 1.96 9.46
CA ARG A 199 3.39 2.36 8.29
C ARG A 199 4.29 2.97 7.22
N CYS A 200 3.96 2.71 5.96
CA CYS A 200 4.63 3.38 4.86
C CYS A 200 4.35 4.88 4.91
N PRO A 201 5.37 5.74 4.77
CA PRO A 201 5.15 7.18 4.69
C PRO A 201 4.34 7.51 3.43
N ALA A 202 3.68 8.67 3.44
CA ALA A 202 2.93 9.15 2.28
C ALA A 202 3.83 9.22 1.03
N GLY A 203 3.26 8.91 -0.13
CA GLY A 203 3.99 8.74 -1.39
C GLY A 203 4.72 7.41 -1.55
N LYS A 204 4.59 6.49 -0.59
CA LYS A 204 5.04 5.11 -0.70
C LYS A 204 3.91 4.13 -0.40
N PHE A 205 4.07 2.89 -0.85
CA PHE A 205 3.16 1.79 -0.62
C PHE A 205 3.91 0.48 -0.34
N SER A 206 3.23 -0.52 0.21
CA SER A 206 3.79 -1.86 0.36
C SER A 206 2.75 -2.96 0.32
N ALA A 207 3.14 -4.12 -0.19
CA ALA A 207 2.37 -5.35 -0.07
C ALA A 207 2.51 -5.96 1.34
N ARG A 208 1.68 -6.96 1.65
CA ARG A 208 1.73 -7.68 2.93
C ARG A 208 3.09 -8.37 3.11
N GLY A 209 3.71 -8.14 4.26
CA GLY A 209 5.01 -8.74 4.61
C GLY A 209 6.20 -8.08 3.93
N ALA A 210 6.10 -6.81 3.54
CA ALA A 210 7.20 -6.08 2.94
C ALA A 210 8.28 -5.70 3.96
N SER A 211 9.55 -5.79 3.54
CA SER A 211 10.70 -5.32 4.30
C SER A 211 10.98 -3.83 4.12
N ILE A 212 10.42 -3.21 3.06
CA ILE A 212 10.60 -1.81 2.70
C ILE A 212 9.38 -1.31 1.93
N CYS A 213 9.12 0.00 1.99
CA CYS A 213 8.09 0.65 1.19
C CYS A 213 8.62 1.14 -0.17
N THR A 214 7.86 0.88 -1.21
CA THR A 214 8.15 1.29 -2.60
C THR A 214 7.53 2.65 -2.89
N ARG A 215 8.26 3.53 -3.59
CA ARG A 215 7.71 4.85 -3.99
C ARG A 215 6.59 4.68 -5.00
N CYS A 216 5.57 5.52 -4.92
CA CYS A 216 4.56 5.59 -5.97
C CYS A 216 5.20 6.04 -7.30
N PRO A 217 4.84 5.40 -8.43
CA PRO A 217 5.31 5.85 -9.74
C PRO A 217 4.75 7.25 -10.05
N ALA A 218 5.44 7.99 -10.93
CA ALA A 218 4.94 9.27 -11.41
C ALA A 218 3.55 9.10 -12.04
N GLY A 219 2.67 10.05 -11.77
CA GLY A 219 1.24 10.00 -12.10
C GLY A 219 0.38 9.31 -11.05
N SER A 220 0.95 8.79 -9.97
CA SER A 220 0.19 8.25 -8.84
C SER A 220 0.64 8.88 -7.52
N PHE A 221 -0.19 8.74 -6.49
CA PHE A 221 0.09 9.21 -5.14
C PHE A 221 -0.38 8.19 -4.11
N SER A 222 0.03 8.37 -2.85
CA SER A 222 -0.52 7.58 -1.74
C SER A 222 -0.51 8.34 -0.43
N ALA A 223 -1.52 8.09 0.41
CA ALA A 223 -1.52 8.51 1.80
C ALA A 223 -0.61 7.61 2.66
N MET A 224 -0.35 8.02 3.90
CA MET A 224 0.39 7.20 4.86
C MET A 224 -0.33 5.86 5.11
N GLY A 225 0.43 4.76 5.09
CA GLY A 225 -0.10 3.42 5.33
C GLY A 225 -0.79 2.79 4.12
N ALA A 226 -0.60 3.30 2.91
CA ALA A 226 -1.26 2.77 1.72
C ALA A 226 -0.68 1.43 1.26
N SER A 227 -1.56 0.49 0.90
CA SER A 227 -1.20 -0.81 0.31
C SER A 227 -0.93 -0.76 -1.19
N ALA A 228 -1.39 0.30 -1.86
CA ALA A 228 -1.22 0.57 -3.28
C ALA A 228 -1.23 2.09 -3.53
N CYS A 229 -0.78 2.50 -4.72
CA CYS A 229 -0.86 3.89 -5.15
C CYS A 229 -2.13 4.16 -5.93
N THR A 230 -2.72 5.33 -5.72
CA THR A 230 -3.89 5.82 -6.46
C THR A 230 -3.43 6.67 -7.62
N ARG A 231 -4.00 6.47 -8.82
CA ARG A 231 -3.68 7.31 -9.98
C ARG A 231 -4.21 8.72 -9.78
N CYS A 232 -3.48 9.70 -10.27
CA CYS A 232 -3.97 11.07 -10.29
C CYS A 232 -5.15 11.20 -11.24
N PRO A 233 -6.25 11.85 -10.82
CA PRO A 233 -7.39 12.08 -11.70
C PRO A 233 -7.02 12.98 -12.87
N ALA A 234 -7.82 12.95 -13.94
CA ALA A 234 -7.69 13.90 -15.04
C ALA A 234 -7.70 15.36 -14.51
N GLY A 235 -6.93 16.22 -15.15
CA GLY A 235 -6.66 17.58 -14.69
C GLY A 235 -5.56 17.71 -13.64
N SER A 236 -4.93 16.61 -13.21
CA SER A 236 -3.85 16.63 -12.23
C SER A 236 -2.68 15.73 -12.63
N PHE A 237 -1.53 15.96 -12.01
CA PHE A 237 -0.31 15.18 -12.22
C PHE A 237 0.45 14.94 -10.92
N SER A 238 1.42 14.02 -10.94
CA SER A 238 2.35 13.87 -9.82
C SER A 238 3.72 13.38 -10.24
N ALA A 239 4.74 13.80 -9.50
CA ALA A 239 6.08 13.24 -9.59
C ALA A 239 6.16 11.88 -8.86
N MET A 240 7.25 11.14 -9.08
CA MET A 240 7.51 9.89 -8.38
C MET A 240 7.61 10.12 -6.86
N GLY A 241 6.87 9.33 -6.09
CA GLY A 241 6.86 9.41 -4.63
C GLY A 241 5.98 10.53 -4.06
N ALA A 242 5.03 11.05 -4.83
CA ALA A 242 4.13 12.11 -4.37
C ALA A 242 3.11 11.61 -3.34
N SER A 243 2.86 12.41 -2.31
CA SER A 243 1.83 12.17 -1.30
C SER A 243 0.43 12.63 -1.73
N ALA A 244 0.34 13.49 -2.75
CA ALA A 244 -0.89 14.00 -3.33
C ALA A 244 -0.67 14.38 -4.81
N CYS A 245 -1.75 14.51 -5.57
CA CYS A 245 -1.70 15.04 -6.94
C CYS A 245 -1.67 16.56 -6.92
N THR A 246 -0.96 17.14 -7.88
CA THR A 246 -0.92 18.58 -8.13
C THR A 246 -1.83 18.89 -9.32
N LEU A 247 -2.72 19.87 -9.17
CA LEU A 247 -3.59 20.30 -10.27
C LEU A 247 -2.74 20.93 -11.39
N CYS A 248 -3.16 20.73 -12.63
CA CYS A 248 -2.57 21.47 -13.75
C CYS A 248 -2.86 22.96 -13.58
N PRO A 249 -1.86 23.84 -13.67
CA PRO A 249 -2.10 25.28 -13.61
C PRO A 249 -2.92 25.74 -14.82
N ALA A 250 -3.54 26.92 -14.71
CA ALA A 250 -4.24 27.55 -15.82
C ALA A 250 -3.35 27.61 -17.08
N GLY A 251 -3.95 27.40 -18.24
CA GLY A 251 -3.25 27.25 -19.52
C GLY A 251 -2.66 25.86 -19.76
N GLN A 252 -2.78 24.93 -18.82
CA GLN A 252 -2.37 23.53 -18.99
C GLN A 252 -3.49 22.56 -18.64
N PHE A 253 -3.39 21.35 -19.17
CA PHE A 253 -4.37 20.30 -18.95
C PHE A 253 -3.72 18.92 -18.83
N ALA A 254 -4.48 17.97 -18.28
CA ALA A 254 -4.12 16.55 -18.24
C ALA A 254 -5.36 15.71 -18.60
N SER A 255 -5.39 15.17 -19.82
CA SER A 255 -6.58 14.49 -20.36
C SER A 255 -6.85 13.10 -19.80
N SER A 256 -5.85 12.47 -19.19
CA SER A 256 -5.97 11.10 -18.69
C SER A 256 -5.55 10.98 -17.24
N GLU A 257 -6.16 10.03 -16.54
CA GLU A 257 -5.69 9.62 -15.23
C GLU A 257 -4.25 9.10 -15.29
N GLY A 258 -3.50 9.26 -14.21
CA GLY A 258 -2.11 8.82 -14.16
C GLY A 258 -1.15 9.75 -14.89
N SER A 259 -1.53 11.01 -15.14
CA SER A 259 -0.67 11.95 -15.87
C SER A 259 0.59 12.27 -15.05
N LYS A 260 1.75 12.15 -15.69
CA LYS A 260 3.06 12.43 -15.05
C LYS A 260 3.42 13.90 -15.07
N GLN A 261 2.81 14.65 -15.97
CA GLN A 261 3.02 16.08 -16.19
C GLN A 261 1.79 16.66 -16.87
N CYS A 262 1.60 17.96 -16.72
CA CYS A 262 0.59 18.71 -17.47
C CYS A 262 1.11 19.08 -18.85
N LYS A 263 0.19 19.22 -19.81
CA LYS A 263 0.49 19.66 -21.18
C LYS A 263 -0.09 21.05 -21.37
N ALA A 264 0.65 21.94 -22.04
CA ALA A 264 0.12 23.24 -22.42
C ALA A 264 -1.08 23.09 -23.36
N CYS A 265 -2.10 23.94 -23.19
CA CYS A 265 -3.21 24.00 -24.12
C CYS A 265 -2.69 24.30 -25.53
N PRO A 266 -3.06 23.49 -26.54
CA PRO A 266 -2.62 23.74 -27.92
C PRO A 266 -3.18 25.07 -28.45
N PRO A 267 -2.53 25.67 -29.48
CA PRO A 267 -3.09 26.83 -30.18
C PRO A 267 -4.53 26.58 -30.60
N GLY A 268 -5.38 27.61 -30.50
CA GLY A 268 -6.82 27.47 -30.68
C GLY A 268 -7.60 27.18 -29.39
N THR A 269 -6.92 26.91 -28.27
CA THR A 269 -7.57 26.52 -27.02
C THR A 269 -6.96 27.20 -25.79
N PHE A 270 -7.70 27.24 -24.69
CA PHE A 270 -7.29 27.86 -23.44
C PHE A 270 -7.84 27.11 -22.22
N SER A 271 -7.32 27.41 -21.03
CA SER A 271 -7.85 26.94 -19.74
C SER A 271 -7.67 28.05 -18.71
N ASP A 272 -8.77 28.56 -18.18
CA ASP A 272 -8.82 29.71 -17.27
C ASP A 272 -8.62 29.35 -15.80
N ALA A 273 -8.90 28.10 -15.42
CA ALA A 273 -8.76 27.58 -14.08
C ALA A 273 -7.77 26.42 -13.98
N ALA A 274 -7.23 26.21 -12.77
CA ALA A 274 -6.43 25.03 -12.49
C ALA A 274 -7.29 23.76 -12.49
N GLY A 275 -6.69 22.61 -12.80
CA GLY A 275 -7.37 21.32 -12.77
C GLY A 275 -8.09 20.94 -14.07
N ALA A 276 -7.79 21.59 -15.19
CA ALA A 276 -8.46 21.30 -16.46
C ALA A 276 -8.12 19.90 -17.01
N ALA A 277 -9.13 19.07 -17.20
CA ALA A 277 -9.00 17.80 -17.91
C ALA A 277 -8.93 18.00 -19.45
N GLU A 278 -9.48 19.10 -19.94
CA GLU A 278 -9.48 19.47 -21.36
C GLU A 278 -9.40 20.98 -21.53
N CYS A 279 -8.88 21.44 -22.67
CA CYS A 279 -8.82 22.86 -22.99
C CYS A 279 -10.09 23.30 -23.73
N GLN A 280 -10.58 24.48 -23.39
CA GLN A 280 -11.72 25.12 -24.03
C GLN A 280 -11.30 25.73 -25.37
N LYS A 281 -12.13 25.58 -26.41
CA LYS A 281 -11.85 26.16 -27.72
C LYS A 281 -12.09 27.68 -27.72
N CYS A 282 -11.16 28.42 -28.28
CA CYS A 282 -11.33 29.84 -28.59
C CYS A 282 -12.34 30.03 -29.71
N ASP A 283 -13.09 31.13 -29.63
CA ASP A 283 -13.88 31.63 -30.73
C ASP A 283 -12.97 32.28 -31.78
N ARG A 284 -12.61 31.52 -32.81
CA ARG A 284 -11.70 31.95 -33.87
C ARG A 284 -12.29 33.06 -34.76
N ASP A 285 -13.57 33.40 -34.59
CA ASP A 285 -14.18 34.52 -35.31
C ASP A 285 -13.78 35.87 -34.70
N PHE A 286 -13.55 35.96 -33.39
CA PHE A 286 -13.21 37.21 -32.68
C PHE A 286 -11.90 37.20 -31.90
N ALA A 287 -11.31 36.03 -31.67
CA ALA A 287 -10.08 35.89 -30.90
C ALA A 287 -8.94 35.32 -31.74
N LEU A 288 -7.74 35.85 -31.50
CA LEU A 288 -6.48 35.25 -31.87
C LEU A 288 -6.18 34.10 -30.91
N ALA A 289 -5.79 32.95 -31.47
CA ALA A 289 -5.49 31.76 -30.69
C ALA A 289 -4.24 31.07 -31.23
N ILE A 290 -3.14 31.82 -31.25
CA ILE A 290 -1.90 31.45 -31.95
C ILE A 290 -0.87 30.84 -30.99
N LYS A 291 -0.99 31.12 -29.69
CA LYS A 291 -0.04 30.71 -28.66
C LYS A 291 -0.49 29.41 -28.00
N SER A 292 0.46 28.58 -27.59
CA SER A 292 0.20 27.48 -26.66
C SER A 292 0.14 28.01 -25.22
N GLY A 293 -0.54 27.28 -24.34
CA GLY A 293 -0.56 27.60 -22.91
C GLY A 293 -1.47 28.77 -22.52
N MET A 294 -2.44 29.12 -23.36
CA MET A 294 -3.29 30.30 -23.13
C MET A 294 -4.23 30.09 -21.93
N THR A 295 -4.30 31.07 -21.04
CA THR A 295 -5.27 31.09 -19.92
C THR A 295 -6.59 31.75 -20.31
N LYS A 296 -6.57 32.56 -21.37
CA LYS A 296 -7.72 33.20 -22.01
C LYS A 296 -7.38 33.42 -23.48
N CYS A 297 -8.38 33.54 -24.34
CA CYS A 297 -8.14 33.87 -25.75
C CYS A 297 -7.74 35.35 -25.91
N ASP A 298 -6.82 35.63 -26.83
CA ASP A 298 -6.37 37.00 -27.13
C ASP A 298 -7.46 37.65 -28.02
N LEU A 299 -8.35 38.44 -27.43
CA LEU A 299 -9.40 39.14 -28.17
C LEU A 299 -8.81 40.20 -29.11
N CYS A 300 -9.42 40.40 -30.26
CA CYS A 300 -9.04 41.49 -31.15
C CYS A 300 -9.34 42.86 -30.52
N PRO A 301 -8.44 43.84 -30.66
CA PRO A 301 -8.61 45.16 -30.05
C PRO A 301 -9.85 45.88 -30.59
N ASN A 302 -10.46 46.73 -29.77
CA ASN A 302 -11.62 47.57 -30.14
C ASN A 302 -12.81 46.78 -30.74
N GLY A 303 -13.06 45.56 -30.28
CA GLY A 303 -14.16 44.72 -30.79
C GLY A 303 -13.93 44.23 -32.23
N GLY A 304 -12.68 44.18 -32.69
CA GLY A 304 -12.32 43.62 -33.98
C GLY A 304 -12.64 42.13 -34.12
N ALA A 305 -12.49 41.59 -35.34
CA ALA A 305 -12.69 40.18 -35.62
C ALA A 305 -11.44 39.53 -36.19
N ALA A 306 -11.21 38.27 -35.82
CA ALA A 306 -10.12 37.45 -36.34
C ALA A 306 -10.50 36.70 -37.63
N LEU A 307 -11.79 36.58 -37.93
CA LEU A 307 -12.34 35.95 -39.15
C LEU A 307 -11.66 34.61 -39.52
N ARG A 308 -11.22 33.84 -38.52
CA ARG A 308 -10.52 32.55 -38.64
C ARG A 308 -9.20 32.55 -39.40
N ASP A 309 -8.65 33.72 -39.75
CA ASP A 309 -7.37 33.83 -40.46
C ASP A 309 -6.20 34.30 -39.57
N ASN A 310 -6.41 34.26 -38.25
CA ASN A 310 -5.43 34.61 -37.22
C ASN A 310 -4.86 36.04 -37.38
N ARG A 311 -5.61 36.96 -38.01
CA ARG A 311 -5.30 38.39 -38.07
C ARG A 311 -6.49 39.19 -37.56
N CYS A 312 -6.23 40.23 -36.79
CA CYS A 312 -7.31 41.10 -36.33
C CYS A 312 -7.65 42.15 -37.39
N TYR A 313 -8.91 42.17 -37.79
CA TYR A 313 -9.53 43.20 -38.58
C TYR A 313 -10.28 44.15 -37.66
N ARG A 314 -10.09 45.46 -37.83
CA ARG A 314 -10.77 46.45 -37.01
C ARG A 314 -12.27 46.48 -37.36
N LYS A 315 -13.12 46.63 -36.34
CA LYS A 315 -14.53 46.97 -36.52
C LYS A 315 -14.60 48.34 -37.18
N LEU A 316 -15.23 48.42 -38.36
CA LEU A 316 -15.42 49.67 -39.08
C LEU A 316 -16.41 50.53 -38.32
N LYS A 317 -15.97 51.71 -37.90
CA LYS A 317 -16.85 52.76 -37.39
C LYS A 317 -17.55 53.40 -38.58
N VAL A 318 -18.86 53.44 -38.55
CA VAL A 318 -19.71 54.13 -39.53
C VAL A 318 -20.43 55.26 -38.73
N SER A 319 -20.86 56.39 -39.34
CA SER A 319 -21.46 57.59 -38.69
C SER A 319 -22.97 57.76 -39.08
N CYS A 320 -23.87 58.29 -38.20
CA CYS A 320 -25.26 58.68 -38.55
C CYS A 320 -25.40 60.21 -38.50
N LEU A 321 -25.99 60.82 -39.52
CA LEU A 321 -26.38 62.24 -39.51
C LEU A 321 -27.82 62.38 -38.98
N VAL A 322 -28.02 63.27 -38.02
CA VAL A 322 -29.21 63.40 -37.15
C VAL A 322 -30.49 63.84 -37.89
N SER A 323 -30.42 64.17 -39.18
CA SER A 323 -31.50 64.84 -39.91
C SER A 323 -32.60 63.94 -40.49
N TRP A 324 -32.69 62.66 -40.11
CA TRP A 324 -33.68 61.71 -40.64
C TRP A 324 -34.44 60.99 -39.52
N PRO A 325 -35.80 60.99 -39.54
CA PRO A 325 -36.63 60.37 -38.49
C PRO A 325 -36.55 58.83 -38.43
N ASP A 326 -35.90 58.17 -39.41
CA ASP A 326 -35.84 56.71 -39.52
C ASP A 326 -34.42 56.10 -39.29
N CYS A 327 -33.40 56.85 -38.82
CA CYS A 327 -32.13 56.23 -38.35
C CYS A 327 -32.37 55.56 -37.00
N GLU A 328 -32.79 54.29 -36.99
CA GLU A 328 -32.75 53.47 -35.79
C GLU A 328 -31.31 53.08 -35.48
N ARG A 329 -30.83 53.42 -34.27
CA ARG A 329 -29.62 52.83 -33.71
C ARG A 329 -29.85 51.32 -33.62
N THR A 330 -29.05 50.52 -34.34
CA THR A 330 -28.89 49.12 -33.96
C THR A 330 -28.34 49.13 -32.54
N ILE A 331 -29.09 48.54 -31.59
CA ILE A 331 -28.83 48.65 -30.15
C ILE A 331 -27.55 47.87 -29.84
N ASP A 332 -26.42 48.53 -30.02
CA ASP A 332 -25.15 48.20 -29.42
C ASP A 332 -25.00 49.18 -28.25
N ASN A 333 -24.99 48.66 -27.03
CA ASN A 333 -24.68 49.48 -25.85
C ASN A 333 -23.18 49.83 -25.80
N ASP A 334 -22.40 49.41 -26.80
CA ASP A 334 -21.04 49.88 -27.05
C ASP A 334 -21.01 51.02 -28.08
N VAL A 335 -20.28 52.07 -27.73
CA VAL A 335 -20.44 53.47 -28.16
C VAL A 335 -20.10 53.77 -29.65
N TYR A 336 -19.98 52.79 -30.55
CA TYR A 336 -19.33 53.02 -31.86
C TYR A 336 -19.92 52.32 -33.11
N SER A 337 -21.23 52.09 -33.20
CA SER A 337 -21.89 51.68 -34.46
C SER A 337 -22.89 52.74 -34.91
N TYR A 338 -22.62 53.44 -36.01
CA TYR A 338 -23.60 54.36 -36.59
C TYR A 338 -23.66 54.15 -38.11
N GLY A 339 -24.78 54.34 -38.78
CA GLY A 339 -24.86 54.16 -40.24
C GLY A 339 -26.31 54.26 -40.68
N GLN A 340 -26.54 54.70 -41.91
CA GLN A 340 -27.90 54.99 -42.38
C GLN A 340 -28.70 53.70 -42.68
N ALA A 341 -29.48 53.21 -41.73
CA ALA A 341 -30.48 52.18 -42.00
C ALA A 341 -31.70 52.81 -42.71
N LEU A 342 -31.85 52.63 -44.02
CA LEU A 342 -33.09 53.00 -44.73
C LEU A 342 -34.09 51.84 -44.68
N HIS A 343 -34.88 51.74 -43.62
CA HIS A 343 -35.94 50.74 -43.53
C HIS A 343 -37.11 51.07 -44.49
N LYS A 344 -37.17 50.37 -45.64
CA LYS A 344 -38.33 50.46 -46.56
C LYS A 344 -39.03 49.10 -46.62
N LYS A 345 -40.19 48.97 -45.96
CA LYS A 345 -41.07 47.79 -46.09
C LYS A 345 -41.71 47.81 -47.49
N PHE A 346 -41.44 46.79 -48.30
CA PHE A 346 -42.24 46.51 -49.49
C PHE A 346 -43.05 45.23 -49.23
N SER A 347 -44.38 45.34 -49.13
CA SER A 347 -45.28 44.19 -49.26
C SER A 347 -45.78 44.17 -50.70
N LYS A 348 -45.39 43.15 -51.49
CA LYS A 348 -46.07 42.95 -52.78
C LYS A 348 -47.52 42.51 -52.51
N PRO A 349 -48.52 43.02 -53.24
CA PRO A 349 -49.94 42.70 -52.98
C PRO A 349 -50.31 41.22 -53.08
N SER A 350 -49.49 40.39 -53.74
CA SER A 350 -49.82 39.01 -54.12
C SER A 350 -48.97 37.91 -53.45
N THR A 351 -47.98 38.26 -52.62
CA THR A 351 -47.16 37.30 -51.86
C THR A 351 -46.68 37.94 -50.56
N PRO A 352 -46.83 37.30 -49.38
CA PRO A 352 -46.37 37.86 -48.10
C PRO A 352 -44.86 37.66 -47.97
N VAL A 353 -44.08 38.27 -48.87
CA VAL A 353 -42.63 38.38 -48.75
C VAL A 353 -42.35 39.77 -48.19
N HIS A 354 -41.91 39.83 -46.94
CA HIS A 354 -41.39 41.04 -46.34
C HIS A 354 -39.94 41.23 -46.77
N GLU A 355 -39.67 42.33 -47.44
CA GLU A 355 -38.30 42.72 -47.80
C GLU A 355 -37.91 43.99 -47.04
N THR A 356 -36.78 43.92 -46.33
CA THR A 356 -36.19 45.01 -45.58
C THR A 356 -34.77 45.28 -46.08
N TYR A 357 -34.40 46.55 -46.24
CA TYR A 357 -33.08 46.93 -46.70
C TYR A 357 -32.37 47.85 -45.69
N PHE A 358 -31.05 47.78 -45.63
CA PHE A 358 -30.20 48.71 -44.86
C PHE A 358 -29.12 49.25 -45.79
N HIS A 359 -28.88 50.56 -45.84
CA HIS A 359 -28.01 51.20 -46.83
C HIS A 359 -26.87 51.98 -46.16
N TYR A 360 -25.72 51.35 -46.04
CA TYR A 360 -24.53 51.97 -45.46
C TYR A 360 -23.74 52.72 -46.53
N LYS A 361 -23.44 53.99 -46.26
CA LYS A 361 -22.49 54.80 -47.04
C LYS A 361 -21.26 55.08 -46.17
N PHE A 362 -20.08 55.05 -46.77
CA PHE A 362 -18.84 55.32 -46.05
C PHE A 362 -18.25 56.67 -46.47
N ASP A 363 -17.67 57.38 -45.50
CA ASP A 363 -17.04 58.70 -45.73
C ASP A 363 -15.82 58.62 -46.66
N ALA A 364 -15.14 57.46 -46.68
CA ALA A 364 -14.05 57.14 -47.59
C ALA A 364 -14.16 55.68 -48.07
N PRO A 365 -13.53 55.32 -49.22
CA PRO A 365 -13.46 53.93 -49.65
C PRO A 365 -12.73 53.05 -48.63
N VAL A 366 -13.29 51.89 -48.29
CA VAL A 366 -12.71 50.95 -47.30
C VAL A 366 -12.41 49.58 -47.91
N ASN A 367 -11.39 48.90 -47.38
CA ASN A 367 -11.08 47.51 -47.75
C ASN A 367 -11.81 46.55 -46.82
N LEU A 368 -13.01 46.13 -47.23
CA LEU A 368 -13.84 45.18 -46.51
C LEU A 368 -13.18 43.80 -46.52
N ARG A 369 -13.17 43.14 -45.35
CA ARG A 369 -12.55 41.82 -45.15
C ARG A 369 -13.50 40.77 -44.60
N GLY A 370 -14.64 41.20 -44.10
CA GLY A 370 -15.73 40.35 -43.68
C GLY A 370 -16.70 41.16 -42.83
N PHE A 371 -17.70 40.49 -42.29
CA PHE A 371 -18.68 41.13 -41.45
C PHE A 371 -19.44 40.08 -40.61
N ALA A 372 -20.02 40.51 -39.50
CA ALA A 372 -20.76 39.66 -38.56
C ALA A 372 -22.17 40.22 -38.32
N VAL A 373 -23.12 39.33 -38.06
CA VAL A 373 -24.54 39.66 -37.84
C VAL A 373 -25.02 38.96 -36.57
N TRP A 374 -25.69 39.68 -35.66
CA TRP A 374 -26.28 39.14 -34.43
C TRP A 374 -27.82 39.21 -34.47
N GLY A 375 -28.48 38.19 -33.92
CA GLY A 375 -29.93 38.17 -33.74
C GLY A 375 -30.38 38.84 -32.43
N LYS A 376 -31.57 39.47 -32.42
CA LYS A 376 -32.19 40.09 -31.23
C LYS A 376 -32.77 39.02 -30.29
N TYR A 377 -32.68 39.27 -28.97
CA TYR A 377 -33.23 38.43 -27.90
C TYR A 377 -32.76 36.96 -27.90
N GLY A 378 -31.56 36.67 -28.40
CA GLY A 378 -31.06 35.31 -28.45
C GLY A 378 -31.78 34.37 -29.43
N CYS A 379 -32.64 34.91 -30.30
CA CYS A 379 -33.33 34.09 -31.30
C CYS A 379 -32.38 33.69 -32.44
N CYS A 380 -32.47 32.42 -32.83
CA CYS A 380 -31.57 31.79 -33.79
C CYS A 380 -31.73 32.40 -35.21
N LEU A 381 -30.63 32.76 -35.85
CA LEU A 381 -30.56 33.11 -37.29
C LEU A 381 -31.00 31.96 -38.24
N LYS A 382 -31.42 30.81 -37.69
CA LYS A 382 -31.80 29.55 -38.36
C LYS A 382 -32.99 29.66 -39.34
N SER A 383 -33.77 30.74 -39.30
CA SER A 383 -34.94 30.93 -40.18
C SER A 383 -34.69 31.93 -41.34
N SER A 384 -33.54 32.62 -41.41
CA SER A 384 -33.29 33.56 -42.52
C SER A 384 -32.91 32.77 -43.77
N ARG A 385 -33.88 32.51 -44.66
CA ARG A 385 -33.57 31.92 -45.96
C ARG A 385 -32.79 32.87 -46.88
N VAL A 386 -32.72 34.18 -46.59
CA VAL A 386 -32.13 35.15 -47.53
C VAL A 386 -31.72 36.47 -46.83
N LEU A 387 -30.58 36.50 -46.14
CA LEU A 387 -29.90 37.78 -45.86
C LEU A 387 -28.87 37.98 -46.98
N GLN A 388 -28.95 39.03 -47.77
CA GLN A 388 -27.99 39.32 -48.85
C GLN A 388 -27.30 40.63 -48.52
N ILE A 389 -26.00 40.73 -48.76
CA ILE A 389 -25.27 41.98 -48.69
C ILE A 389 -24.72 42.29 -50.07
N ALA A 390 -25.26 43.34 -50.69
CA ALA A 390 -24.76 43.89 -51.94
C ALA A 390 -23.70 44.97 -51.65
N VAL A 391 -22.59 44.95 -52.38
CA VAL A 391 -21.55 45.98 -52.27
C VAL A 391 -21.81 47.07 -53.31
N ILE A 392 -21.96 48.34 -52.87
CA ILE A 392 -22.41 49.47 -53.71
C ILE A 392 -21.24 50.04 -54.53
N ARG A 393 -20.47 49.20 -55.22
CA ARG A 393 -19.35 49.64 -56.08
C ARG A 393 -19.74 49.71 -57.56
N LYS A 394 -20.63 48.83 -58.06
CA LYS A 394 -21.03 48.75 -59.48
C LYS A 394 -22.42 48.09 -59.79
N HIS A 395 -23.41 48.09 -58.89
CA HIS A 395 -24.69 47.37 -59.06
C HIS A 395 -24.61 45.83 -59.14
N GLU A 396 -23.50 45.21 -58.74
CA GLU A 396 -23.40 43.75 -58.62
C GLU A 396 -23.68 43.29 -57.18
N THR A 397 -24.61 42.34 -57.04
CA THR A 397 -24.93 41.67 -55.77
C THR A 397 -24.00 40.48 -55.63
N LEU A 398 -22.98 40.56 -54.77
CA LEU A 398 -21.91 39.56 -54.76
C LEU A 398 -21.77 38.77 -53.44
N CYS A 399 -22.47 39.15 -52.38
CA CYS A 399 -22.35 38.49 -51.08
C CYS A 399 -23.68 37.99 -50.54
N PHE A 400 -23.83 36.67 -50.50
CA PHE A 400 -25.02 36.01 -49.97
C PHE A 400 -24.80 35.60 -48.51
N PHE A 401 -25.88 35.56 -47.74
CA PHE A 401 -26.08 34.57 -46.69
C PHE A 401 -27.09 33.48 -47.12
N ASP A 402 -26.61 32.31 -47.53
CA ASP A 402 -27.33 31.03 -47.53
C ASP A 402 -27.18 30.14 -46.24
N ARG A 403 -27.91 29.04 -46.10
CA ARG A 403 -28.00 28.17 -44.91
C ARG A 403 -26.69 27.53 -44.41
N ASN A 404 -25.56 27.72 -45.09
CA ASN A 404 -24.29 27.01 -44.86
C ASN A 404 -23.23 27.80 -44.08
N TYR A 405 -23.57 28.87 -43.34
CA TYR A 405 -22.53 29.59 -42.56
C TYR A 405 -22.21 28.93 -41.23
N ASN A 406 -20.99 29.24 -40.81
CA ASN A 406 -20.55 29.07 -39.44
C ASN A 406 -21.35 29.98 -38.53
N VAL A 407 -22.46 29.45 -38.02
CA VAL A 407 -23.16 30.08 -36.92
C VAL A 407 -22.27 29.95 -35.69
N GLY A 408 -22.01 31.08 -35.04
CA GLY A 408 -21.21 31.17 -33.84
C GLY A 408 -21.69 30.27 -32.71
N LYS A 409 -20.87 30.11 -31.67
CA LYS A 409 -21.20 29.31 -30.47
C LYS A 409 -22.61 29.72 -29.98
N LEU A 410 -23.56 28.76 -29.97
CA LEU A 410 -24.97 28.91 -29.55
C LEU A 410 -25.98 29.50 -30.55
N GLY A 411 -25.61 29.85 -31.78
CA GLY A 411 -26.62 30.25 -32.78
C GLY A 411 -26.94 31.76 -32.83
N TYR A 412 -26.27 32.57 -32.01
CA TYR A 412 -26.61 33.98 -31.77
C TYR A 412 -26.05 34.95 -32.81
N TYR A 413 -24.96 34.58 -33.49
CA TYR A 413 -24.35 35.38 -34.54
C TYR A 413 -23.86 34.51 -35.70
N ALA A 414 -23.66 35.14 -36.86
CA ALA A 414 -23.06 34.52 -38.03
C ALA A 414 -22.00 35.45 -38.62
N VAL A 415 -20.89 34.88 -39.06
CA VAL A 415 -19.77 35.61 -39.67
C VAL A 415 -19.61 35.20 -41.13
N ASN A 416 -19.39 36.19 -41.99
CA ASN A 416 -19.01 35.98 -43.38
C ASN A 416 -17.61 36.56 -43.62
N ASP A 417 -16.66 35.67 -43.78
CA ASP A 417 -15.24 35.91 -44.04
C ASP A 417 -14.88 35.85 -45.54
N LYS A 418 -15.83 35.45 -46.40
CA LYS A 418 -15.62 35.33 -47.85
C LYS A 418 -15.81 36.66 -48.57
N CYS A 419 -16.54 37.59 -47.97
CA CYS A 419 -16.86 38.90 -48.53
C CYS A 419 -15.70 39.89 -48.37
N LYS A 420 -14.66 39.71 -49.19
CA LYS A 420 -13.45 40.55 -49.24
C LYS A 420 -13.47 41.44 -50.48
N TYR A 421 -13.53 42.75 -50.28
CA TYR A 421 -13.55 43.74 -51.37
C TYR A 421 -12.71 44.94 -51.02
N ASP A 422 -11.92 45.40 -51.99
CA ASP A 422 -11.13 46.61 -51.83
C ASP A 422 -11.89 47.85 -52.32
N SER A 423 -11.61 48.99 -51.71
CA SER A 423 -12.14 50.30 -52.11
C SER A 423 -13.68 50.38 -52.22
N VAL A 424 -14.38 49.81 -51.23
CA VAL A 424 -15.84 49.84 -51.10
C VAL A 424 -16.31 51.22 -50.62
N LYS A 425 -17.26 51.85 -51.34
CA LYS A 425 -17.84 53.16 -50.97
C LYS A 425 -19.16 53.07 -50.18
N GLY A 426 -19.79 51.89 -50.16
CA GLY A 426 -21.03 51.64 -49.42
C GLY A 426 -21.49 50.19 -49.55
N LEU A 427 -22.45 49.80 -48.70
CA LEU A 427 -23.01 48.45 -48.61
C LEU A 427 -24.54 48.53 -48.51
N LYS A 428 -25.23 47.59 -49.15
CA LYS A 428 -26.69 47.43 -49.06
C LYS A 428 -27.00 46.04 -48.52
N ILE A 429 -27.58 45.97 -47.33
CA ILE A 429 -28.13 44.72 -46.79
C ILE A 429 -29.56 44.60 -47.28
N ILE A 430 -29.93 43.40 -47.73
CA ILE A 430 -31.24 43.00 -48.21
C ILE A 430 -31.66 41.81 -47.37
N HIS A 431 -32.80 41.89 -46.72
CA HIS A 431 -33.35 40.78 -45.95
C HIS A 431 -34.72 40.42 -46.50
N ARG A 432 -34.87 39.21 -47.05
CA ARG A 432 -36.15 38.69 -47.58
C ARG A 432 -36.65 37.57 -46.69
N THR A 433 -37.86 37.71 -46.15
CA THR A 433 -38.47 36.72 -45.26
C THR A 433 -39.97 36.58 -45.51
N ASN A 434 -40.49 35.36 -45.39
CA ASN A 434 -41.93 35.05 -45.40
C ASN A 434 -42.58 35.23 -44.01
N TYR A 435 -41.75 35.49 -42.98
CA TYR A 435 -42.18 35.71 -41.60
C TYR A 435 -41.76 37.10 -41.13
N PRO A 436 -42.59 37.84 -40.38
CA PRO A 436 -42.35 39.24 -40.04
C PRO A 436 -41.18 39.51 -39.07
N THR A 437 -40.54 38.48 -38.52
CA THR A 437 -39.64 38.66 -37.37
C THR A 437 -38.36 37.84 -37.46
N ILE A 438 -37.41 38.32 -38.27
CA ILE A 438 -36.00 38.23 -37.87
C ILE A 438 -35.59 39.64 -37.51
N THR A 439 -35.47 39.88 -36.22
CA THR A 439 -34.93 41.13 -35.70
C THR A 439 -33.42 40.97 -35.68
N VAL A 440 -32.75 41.45 -36.73
CA VAL A 440 -31.29 41.66 -36.69
C VAL A 440 -31.03 42.70 -35.59
N ALA A 441 -30.20 42.34 -34.62
CA ALA A 441 -29.82 43.24 -33.54
C ALA A 441 -28.65 44.13 -33.94
N GLU A 442 -27.65 43.54 -34.59
CA GLU A 442 -26.39 44.21 -34.90
C GLU A 442 -25.81 43.66 -36.21
N VAL A 443 -25.18 44.55 -36.99
CA VAL A 443 -24.27 44.19 -38.09
C VAL A 443 -22.96 44.94 -37.92
N ALA A 444 -21.84 44.21 -37.87
CA ALA A 444 -20.50 44.77 -37.78
C ALA A 444 -19.70 44.46 -39.04
N PHE A 445 -19.08 45.49 -39.64
CA PHE A 445 -18.19 45.33 -40.79
C PHE A 445 -16.74 45.36 -40.33
N TYR A 446 -15.90 44.52 -40.92
CA TYR A 446 -14.49 44.41 -40.58
C TYR A 446 -13.60 44.78 -41.75
N VAL A 447 -12.59 45.61 -41.48
CA VAL A 447 -11.67 46.17 -42.47
C VAL A 447 -10.22 46.04 -41.97
N TYR A 448 -9.24 46.24 -42.84
CA TYR A 448 -7.83 46.36 -42.41
C TYR A 448 -7.60 47.54 -41.48
#